data_AF-A0A7H9FK11-F1
#
_entry.id   AF-A0A7H9FK11-F1
#
_cell.length_a   1.000
_cell.length_b   1.000
_cell.length_c   1.000
_cell.angle_alpha   90.00
_cell.angle_beta   90.00
_cell.angle_gamma   90.00
#
_symmetry.space_group_name_H-M   'P 1'
#
loop_
_entity.id
_entity.type
_entity.pdbx_description
1 polymer ?
#
loop_
_entity_poly.entity_id
_entity_poly.type
_entity_poly.pdbx_seq_one_letter_code
_entity_poly.pdbx_strand_id
1 'polypeptide(L)' 'MRRKEYKESSQNKEVRVKLQEIYDFLVDFTAINAYAYPERTHVVNLRDHINTIRSLYKKRKPAKKAREEATESN' A
#
# COMPACT_ATOMS: atom_id res chain seq x y z
N MET A 1 25.95 13.04 -19.98
CA MET A 1 25.40 13.63 -18.73
C MET A 1 24.02 13.03 -18.45
N ARG A 2 23.87 12.28 -17.35
CA ARG A 2 22.63 11.64 -16.88
C ARG A 2 21.72 12.70 -16.22
N ARG A 3 20.58 13.02 -16.82
CA ARG A 3 19.46 13.74 -16.18
C ARG A 3 18.12 13.23 -16.71
N LYS A 4 17.65 12.10 -16.18
CA LYS A 4 16.22 11.71 -16.26
C LYS A 4 15.67 11.10 -14.95
N GLU A 5 16.52 10.60 -14.06
CA GLU A 5 16.08 9.85 -12.86
C GLU A 5 15.56 10.72 -11.69
N TYR A 6 15.87 12.02 -11.66
CA TYR A 6 15.59 12.85 -10.48
C TYR A 6 14.11 13.26 -10.31
N LYS A 7 13.32 13.32 -11.38
CA LYS A 7 11.91 13.74 -11.32
C LYS A 7 10.94 12.57 -11.17
N GLU A 8 11.24 11.45 -11.82
CA GLU A 8 10.39 10.24 -11.80
C GLU A 8 10.39 9.53 -10.44
N SER A 9 11.51 9.53 -9.71
CA SER A 9 11.56 8.93 -8.37
C SER A 9 10.69 9.70 -7.36
N SER A 10 10.57 11.02 -7.50
CA SER A 10 9.73 11.88 -6.67
C SER A 10 8.24 11.66 -6.93
N GLN A 11 7.84 11.58 -8.20
CA GLN A 11 6.45 11.31 -8.57
C GLN A 11 6.01 9.91 -8.14
N ASN A 12 6.86 8.90 -8.29
CA ASN A 12 6.55 7.55 -7.81
C ASN A 12 6.37 7.47 -6.29
N LYS A 13 7.12 8.29 -5.52
CA LYS A 13 6.93 8.40 -4.07
C LYS A 13 5.59 9.06 -3.73
N GLU A 14 5.27 10.16 -4.40
CA GLU A 14 4.01 10.87 -4.20
C GLU A 14 2.79 10.00 -4.54
N VAL A 15 2.84 9.27 -5.66
CA VAL A 15 1.80 8.31 -6.05
C VAL A 15 1.61 7.23 -5.00
N ARG A 16 2.71 6.68 -4.44
CA ARG A 16 2.63 5.68 -3.36
C ARG A 16 1.97 6.24 -2.10
N VAL A 17 2.28 7.48 -1.72
CA VAL A 17 1.69 8.14 -0.55
C VAL A 17 0.20 8.36 -0.78
N LYS A 18 -0.20 8.95 -1.91
CA LYS A 18 -1.62 9.16 -2.25
C LYS A 18 -2.42 7.86 -2.29
N LEU A 19 -1.82 6.78 -2.82
CA LEU A 19 -2.47 5.47 -2.85
C LEU A 19 -2.69 4.91 -1.43
N GLN A 20 -1.73 5.15 -0.52
CA GLN A 20 -1.86 4.77 0.88
C GLN A 20 -2.94 5.59 1.59
N GLU A 21 -2.98 6.91 1.37
CA GLU A 21 -4.00 7.80 1.95
C GLU A 21 -5.43 7.43 1.52
N ILE A 22 -5.64 7.20 0.22
CA ILE A 22 -6.95 6.76 -0.31
C ILE A 22 -7.34 5.39 0.28
N TYR A 23 -6.36 4.50 0.43
CA TYR A 23 -6.60 3.18 1.01
C TYR A 23 -7.01 3.28 2.49
N ASP A 24 -6.27 4.04 3.29
CA ASP A 24 -6.55 4.21 4.72
C ASP A 24 -7.92 4.89 4.92
N PHE A 25 -8.23 5.91 4.12
CA PHE A 25 -9.56 6.52 4.07
C PHE A 25 -10.67 5.50 3.81
N LEU A 26 -10.50 4.61 2.83
CA LEU A 26 -11.51 3.62 2.48
C LEU A 26 -11.72 2.59 3.60
N VAL A 27 -10.64 2.15 4.25
CA VAL A 27 -10.72 1.25 5.41
C VAL A 27 -11.50 1.90 6.54
N ASP A 28 -11.17 3.15 6.90
CA ASP A 28 -11.81 3.84 8.01
C ASP A 28 -13.27 4.14 7.69
N PHE A 29 -13.56 4.60 6.47
CA PHE A 29 -14.92 4.82 6.01
C PHE A 29 -15.77 3.54 6.09
N THR A 30 -15.25 2.42 5.59
CA THR A 30 -15.98 1.15 5.64
C THR A 30 -16.13 0.61 7.06
N ALA A 31 -15.14 0.81 7.93
CA ALA A 31 -15.23 0.43 9.34
C ALA A 31 -16.32 1.23 10.09
N ILE A 32 -16.40 2.55 9.87
CA ILE A 32 -17.44 3.41 10.47
C ILE A 32 -18.82 2.99 9.97
N ASN A 33 -18.98 2.74 8.67
CA ASN A 33 -20.27 2.31 8.12
C ASN A 33 -20.69 0.93 8.62
N ALA A 34 -19.75 -0.04 8.72
CA ALA A 34 -20.03 -1.38 9.24
C ALA A 34 -20.42 -1.34 10.73
N TYR A 35 -19.85 -0.41 11.49
CA TYR A 35 -20.21 -0.19 12.89
C TYR A 35 -21.59 0.48 13.04
N ALA A 36 -21.87 1.50 12.24
CA ALA A 36 -23.13 2.24 12.31
C ALA A 36 -24.34 1.44 11.79
N TYR A 37 -24.11 0.55 10.82
CA TYR A 37 -25.16 -0.21 10.14
C TYR A 37 -24.75 -1.70 10.03
N PRO A 38 -24.69 -2.43 11.16
CA PRO A 38 -24.23 -3.82 11.18
C PRO A 38 -25.11 -4.77 10.36
N GLU A 39 -26.38 -4.42 10.14
CA GLU A 39 -27.31 -5.14 9.27
C GLU A 39 -26.94 -5.06 7.78
N ARG A 40 -26.10 -4.09 7.38
CA ARG A 40 -25.58 -3.97 6.02
C ARG A 40 -24.39 -4.89 5.79
N THR A 41 -24.68 -6.18 5.66
CA THR A 41 -23.72 -7.27 5.44
C THR A 41 -22.75 -7.02 4.28
N HIS A 42 -23.16 -6.32 3.22
CA HIS A 42 -22.30 -5.95 2.10
C HIS A 42 -21.14 -5.02 2.51
N VAL A 43 -21.35 -4.13 3.49
CA VAL A 43 -20.31 -3.23 4.00
C VAL A 43 -19.30 -3.99 4.85
N VAL A 44 -19.78 -4.93 5.68
CA VAL A 44 -18.93 -5.81 6.49
C VAL A 44 -18.05 -6.68 5.58
N ASN A 45 -18.64 -7.32 4.58
CA ASN A 45 -17.89 -8.12 3.60
C ASN A 45 -16.86 -7.29 2.83
N LEU A 46 -17.22 -6.05 2.46
CA LEU A 46 -16.30 -5.13 1.79
C LEU A 46 -15.11 -4.77 2.68
N ARG A 47 -15.34 -4.45 3.96
CA ARG A 47 -14.29 -4.21 4.95
C ARG A 47 -13.32 -5.39 5.03
N ASP A 48 -13.83 -6.62 5.06
CA ASP A 48 -13.01 -7.82 5.17
C ASP A 48 -12.21 -8.11 3.91
N HIS A 49 -12.78 -7.89 2.73
CA HIS A 49 -12.05 -7.97 1.46
C HIS A 49 -10.91 -6.94 1.40
N ILE A 50 -11.18 -5.69 1.78
CA ILE A 50 -10.17 -4.63 1.81
C ILE A 50 -9.04 -4.98 2.80
N ASN A 51 -9.38 -5.50 3.98
CA ASN A 51 -8.41 -5.95 4.98
C ASN A 51 -7.54 -7.11 4.48
N THR A 52 -8.15 -8.04 3.73
CA THR A 52 -7.45 -9.17 3.11
C THR A 52 -6.41 -8.66 2.12
N ILE A 53 -6.78 -7.73 1.23
CA ILE A 53 -5.85 -7.10 0.28
C ILE A 53 -4.68 -6.42 1.02
N ARG A 54 -4.93 -5.67 2.09
CA ARG A 54 -3.84 -5.07 2.90
C ARG A 54 -2.92 -6.12 3.49
N SER A 55 -3.46 -7.22 3.99
CA SER A 55 -2.63 -8.29 4.54
C SER A 55 -1.68 -8.87 3.48
N LEU A 56 -2.14 -9.01 2.24
CA LEU A 56 -1.34 -9.52 1.12
C LEU A 56 -0.20 -8.57 0.77
N TYR A 57 -0.46 -7.25 0.69
CA TYR A 57 0.60 -6.29 0.36
C TYR A 57 1.51 -5.92 1.53
N LYS A 58 1.01 -5.98 2.78
CA LYS A 58 1.83 -5.84 4.00
C LYS A 58 2.79 -7.02 4.16
N LYS A 59 2.33 -8.25 3.87
CA LYS A 59 3.18 -9.46 3.84
C LYS A 59 4.12 -9.49 2.63
N ARG A 60 3.72 -8.93 1.49
CA ARG A 60 4.56 -8.73 0.29
C ARG A 60 5.52 -7.54 0.39
N LYS A 61 6.05 -7.21 1.58
CA LYS A 61 7.36 -6.55 1.67
C LYS A 61 8.45 -7.63 1.77
N PRO A 62 8.92 -8.24 0.66
CA PRO A 62 10.16 -8.98 0.70
C PRO A 62 11.35 -8.00 0.73
N ALA A 63 12.25 -8.27 1.68
CA ALA A 63 13.66 -7.90 1.76
C ALA A 63 14.21 -6.95 0.68
N LYS A 64 14.24 -5.64 0.96
CA LYS A 64 15.19 -4.70 0.37
C LYS A 64 16.47 -4.54 1.23
N LYS A 65 17.01 -5.65 1.73
CA LYS A 65 18.27 -5.66 2.52
C LYS A 65 19.17 -6.90 2.30
N ALA A 66 19.10 -7.59 1.16
CA ALA A 66 19.94 -8.78 0.94
C ALA A 66 20.48 -8.97 -0.49
N ARG A 67 20.67 -7.89 -1.27
CA ARG A 67 21.47 -7.98 -2.50
C ARG A 67 22.04 -6.63 -2.95
N GLU A 68 22.79 -6.00 -2.05
CA GLU A 68 23.79 -4.96 -2.38
C GLU A 68 25.12 -5.31 -1.69
N GLU A 69 25.47 -6.60 -1.63
CA GLU A 69 26.82 -7.04 -1.31
C GLU A 69 27.10 -8.27 -2.21
N ALA A 70 28.28 -8.30 -2.85
CA ALA A 70 28.69 -9.15 -3.99
C ALA A 70 28.10 -8.66 -5.33
N THR A 71 28.81 -7.88 -6.15
CA THR A 71 30.23 -8.01 -6.52
C THR A 71 30.77 -6.69 -7.09
N GLU A 72 31.41 -5.88 -6.25
CA GLU A 72 32.59 -5.09 -6.65
C GLU A 72 33.80 -5.85 -6.10
N SER A 73 34.49 -6.58 -6.97
CA SER A 73 35.90 -6.94 -6.75
C SER A 73 36.44 -7.69 -7.98
N ASN A 74 37.36 -6.98 -8.65
CA ASN A 74 38.36 -7.41 -9.64
C ASN A 74 37.92 -7.56 -11.10
#